data_AF-A0A957BQQ0-F1
#
_entry.id   AF-A0A957BQQ0-F1
#
_cell.length_a   1.000
_cell.length_b   1.000
_cell.length_c   1.000
_cell.angle_alpha   90.00
_cell.angle_beta   90.00
_cell.angle_gamma   90.00
#
_symmetry.space_group_name_H-M   'P 1'
#
loop_
_entity.id
_entity.type
_entity.pdbx_description
1 polymer ?
#
loop_
_entity_poly.entity_id
_entity_poly.type
_entity_poly.pdbx_seq_one_letter_code
_entity_poly.pdbx_strand_id
1 'polypeptide(L)'
;MTKTRTSFFGRIAQMLGGTDIDDETWDDVEALLIQADVGVDTTQIVLEDLKQRVRRENITRTDQNNMALKASLASLLKPPPQPNTSGRPLTIIL
;
A
#
# COMPACT_ATOMS: atom_id res chain seq x y z
N MET A 1 -15.19 -6.43 -1.80
CA MET A 1 -13.76 -6.07 -1.80
C MET A 1 -13.51 -4.57 -1.55
N THR A 2 -14.33 -3.66 -2.09
CA THR A 2 -14.12 -2.19 -1.93
C THR A 2 -14.17 -1.70 -0.48
N LYS A 3 -15.06 -2.26 0.35
CA LYS A 3 -15.24 -1.84 1.75
C LYS A 3 -13.99 -2.10 2.61
N THR A 4 -13.39 -3.29 2.51
CA THR A 4 -12.18 -3.66 3.25
C THR A 4 -11.00 -2.80 2.83
N ARG A 5 -10.81 -2.60 1.52
CA ARG A 5 -9.73 -1.80 0.98
C ARG A 5 -9.84 -0.34 1.46
N THR A 6 -11.01 0.28 1.33
CA THR A 6 -11.22 1.67 1.78
C THR A 6 -11.09 1.82 3.29
N SER A 7 -11.58 0.86 4.07
CA SER A 7 -11.46 0.84 5.54
C SER A 7 -10.01 0.76 6.00
N PHE A 8 -9.23 -0.14 5.39
CA PHE A 8 -7.81 -0.33 5.67
C PHE A 8 -7.00 0.95 5.39
N PHE A 9 -7.14 1.51 4.19
CA PHE A 9 -6.44 2.73 3.80
C PHE A 9 -6.90 3.96 4.59
N GLY A 10 -8.17 3.99 5.05
CA GLY A 10 -8.67 5.05 5.92
C GLY A 10 -8.01 5.05 7.30
N ARG A 11 -7.79 3.86 7.89
CA ARG A 11 -7.08 3.71 9.16
C ARG A 11 -5.64 4.20 9.06
N ILE A 12 -4.90 3.74 8.05
CA ILE A 12 -3.51 4.17 7.85
C ILE A 12 -3.41 5.69 7.62
N ALA A 13 -4.32 6.26 6.82
CA ALA A 13 -4.35 7.71 6.60
C ALA A 13 -4.57 8.48 7.91
N GLN A 14 -5.48 8.02 8.79
CA GLN A 14 -5.72 8.66 10.07
C GLN A 14 -4.48 8.67 10.97
N MET A 15 -3.69 7.60 10.95
CA MET A 15 -2.47 7.47 11.76
C MET A 15 -1.34 8.35 11.22
N LEU A 16 -1.17 8.36 9.89
CA LEU A 16 -0.20 9.22 9.20
C LEU A 16 -0.64 10.70 9.11
N GLY A 17 -1.80 11.06 9.67
CA GLY A 17 -2.34 12.41 9.63
C GLY A 17 -1.99 13.30 10.83
N GLY A 18 -1.35 12.74 11.85
CA GLY A 18 -0.87 13.48 13.01
C GLY A 18 0.29 14.41 12.64
N THR A 19 0.39 15.54 13.35
CA THR A 19 1.42 16.58 13.13
C THR A 19 2.85 16.08 13.28
N ASP A 20 3.06 14.92 13.90
CA ASP A 20 4.33 14.20 13.95
C ASP A 20 4.06 12.71 13.77
N ILE A 21 4.75 12.08 12.81
CA ILE A 21 4.77 10.62 12.66
C ILE A 21 5.96 10.12 13.48
N ASP A 22 5.66 9.50 14.62
CA ASP A 22 6.65 8.87 15.49
C ASP A 22 6.89 7.41 15.11
N ASP A 23 7.83 6.77 15.81
CA ASP A 23 8.18 5.36 15.58
C ASP A 23 6.99 4.42 15.88
N GLU A 24 6.16 4.74 16.89
CA GLU A 24 4.95 3.97 17.22
C GLU A 24 3.94 3.97 16.06
N THR A 25 3.75 5.10 15.39
CA THR A 25 2.90 5.21 14.21
C THR A 25 3.39 4.32 13.06
N TRP A 26 4.72 4.20 12.90
CA TRP A 26 5.29 3.33 11.87
C TRP A 26 5.08 1.84 12.19
N ASP A 27 5.24 1.45 13.45
CA ASP A 27 5.03 0.08 13.91
C ASP A 27 3.57 -0.36 13.72
N ASP A 28 2.62 0.54 13.97
CA ASP A 28 1.21 0.25 13.75
C ASP A 28 0.87 0.09 12.25
N VAL A 29 1.48 0.89 11.38
CA VAL A 29 1.32 0.76 9.93
C VAL A 29 1.92 -0.56 9.44
N GLU A 30 3.05 -1.00 10.01
CA GLU A 30 3.65 -2.32 9.77
C GLU A 30 2.68 -3.45 10.15
N ALA A 31 2.17 -3.42 11.37
CA ALA A 31 1.24 -4.43 11.87
C ALA A 31 -0.02 -4.54 10.99
N LEU A 32 -0.55 -3.39 10.55
CA LEU A 32 -1.68 -3.34 9.62
C LEU A 32 -1.37 -3.99 8.27
N LEU A 33 -0.22 -3.67 7.67
CA LEU A 33 0.20 -4.25 6.38
C LEU A 33 0.37 -5.77 6.47
N ILE A 34 0.96 -6.26 7.57
CA ILE A 34 1.09 -7.71 7.84
C ILE A 34 -0.29 -8.36 7.97
N GLN A 35 -1.23 -7.75 8.69
CA GLN A 35 -2.60 -8.24 8.83
C GLN A 35 -3.37 -8.24 7.50
N ALA A 36 -2.97 -7.42 6.54
CA ALA A 36 -3.57 -7.33 5.20
C ALA A 36 -3.00 -8.33 4.20
N ASP A 37 -2.31 -9.38 4.66
CA ASP A 37 -1.68 -10.44 3.84
C ASP A 37 -0.57 -9.93 2.90
N VAL A 38 0.11 -8.83 3.25
CA VAL A 38 1.25 -8.30 2.45
C VAL A 38 2.55 -9.09 2.70
N GLY A 39 2.70 -9.65 3.91
CA GLY A 39 3.90 -10.37 4.35
C GLY A 39 5.00 -9.42 4.87
N VAL A 40 5.89 -9.95 5.72
CA VAL A 40 6.90 -9.17 6.46
C VAL A 40 7.90 -8.49 5.53
N ASP A 41 8.53 -9.25 4.64
CA ASP A 41 9.57 -8.73 3.74
C ASP A 41 9.05 -7.59 2.85
N THR A 42 7.88 -7.80 2.25
CA THR A 42 7.22 -6.80 1.40
C THR A 42 6.84 -5.57 2.21
N THR A 43 6.35 -5.76 3.44
CA THR A 43 5.95 -4.66 4.33
C THR A 43 7.13 -3.76 4.67
N GLN A 44 8.30 -4.32 5.00
CA GLN A 44 9.51 -3.54 5.24
C GLN A 44 9.93 -2.70 4.02
N ILE A 45 9.89 -3.30 2.82
CA ILE A 45 10.20 -2.58 1.58
C ILE A 45 9.24 -1.39 1.36
N VAL A 46 7.94 -1.59 1.59
CA VAL A 46 6.92 -0.54 1.46
C VAL A 46 7.15 0.58 2.47
N LEU A 47 7.42 0.23 3.74
CA LEU A 47 7.62 1.19 4.82
C LEU A 47 8.84 2.06 4.58
N GLU A 48 9.96 1.48 4.16
CA GLU A 48 11.17 2.24 3.86
C GLU A 48 10.96 3.22 2.69
N ASP A 49 10.30 2.78 1.60
CA ASP A 49 9.97 3.68 0.48
C ASP A 49 9.01 4.80 0.93
N LEU A 50 8.01 4.48 1.76
CA LEU A 50 7.07 5.47 2.28
C LEU A 50 7.77 6.49 3.20
N LYS A 51 8.59 6.03 4.16
CA LYS A 51 9.38 6.91 5.04
C LYS A 51 10.27 7.86 4.25
N GLN A 52 10.94 7.35 3.21
CA GLN A 52 11.76 8.18 2.33
C GLN A 52 10.94 9.23 1.58
N ARG A 53 9.76 8.87 1.05
CA ARG A 53 8.88 9.80 0.34
C ARG A 53 8.34 10.89 1.25
N VAL A 54 7.86 10.52 2.44
CA VAL A 54 7.35 11.46 3.45
C VAL A 54 8.42 12.50 3.80
N ARG A 55 9.66 12.04 4.06
CA ARG A 55 10.81 12.92 4.34
C ARG A 55 11.18 13.81 3.16
N ARG A 56 11.21 13.25 1.95
CA ARG A 56 11.60 13.98 0.72
C ARG A 56 10.59 15.05 0.33
N GLU A 57 9.30 14.73 0.46
CA GLU A 57 8.20 15.57 -0.01
C GLU A 57 7.62 16.45 1.10
N ASN A 58 8.18 16.39 2.32
CA ASN A 58 7.68 17.07 3.52
C ASN A 58 6.17 16.89 3.68
N ILE A 59 5.72 15.64 3.56
CA ILE A 59 4.30 15.33 3.56
C ILE A 59 3.75 15.48 4.98
N THR A 60 3.06 16.59 5.21
CA THR A 60 2.41 16.92 6.49
C THR A 60 0.90 16.73 6.45
N ARG A 61 0.34 16.44 5.27
CA ARG A 61 -1.11 16.28 5.08
C ARG A 61 -1.48 14.81 4.87
N THR A 62 -2.54 14.39 5.56
CA THR A 62 -3.12 13.05 5.51
C THR A 62 -3.48 12.55 4.11
N ASP A 63 -4.01 13.44 3.26
CA ASP A 63 -4.41 13.13 1.89
C ASP A 63 -3.21 12.74 1.01
N GLN A 64 -2.11 13.48 1.14
CA GLN A 64 -0.85 13.22 0.44
C GLN A 64 -0.17 11.94 0.95
N ASN A 65 -0.23 11.64 2.26
CA ASN A 65 0.32 10.40 2.82
C ASN A 65 -0.38 9.15 2.27
N ASN A 66 -1.71 9.19 2.14
CA ASN A 66 -2.46 8.09 1.56
C ASN A 66 -2.13 7.89 0.06
N MET A 67 -1.90 8.98 -0.68
CA MET A 67 -1.42 8.89 -2.06
C MET A 67 -0.01 8.29 -2.15
N ALA A 68 0.90 8.69 -1.28
CA ALA A 68 2.26 8.16 -1.23
C ALA A 68 2.27 6.65 -0.94
N LEU A 69 1.50 6.20 0.05
CA LEU A 69 1.38 4.77 0.37
C LEU A 69 0.81 3.97 -0.80
N LYS A 70 -0.25 4.48 -1.47
CA LYS A 70 -0.78 3.83 -2.67
C LYS A 70 0.26 3.73 -3.78
N ALA A 71 1.07 4.77 -3.97
CA ALA A 71 2.12 4.77 -4.97
C ALA A 71 3.23 3.75 -4.64
N SER A 72 3.64 3.64 -3.38
CA SER A 72 4.61 2.63 -2.91
C SER A 72 4.09 1.20 -3.06
N LEU A 73 2.82 0.95 -2.74
CA LEU A 73 2.24 -0.37 -2.97
C LEU A 73 2.08 -0.70 -4.46
N ALA A 74 1.69 0.30 -5.27
CA ALA A 74 1.52 0.11 -6.70
C ALA A 74 2.84 -0.13 -7.44
N SER A 75 3.96 0.45 -6.98
CA SER A 75 5.27 0.23 -7.60
C SER A 75 5.77 -1.21 -7.42
N LEU A 76 5.26 -1.93 -6.41
CA LEU A 76 5.58 -3.35 -6.20
C LEU A 76 4.75 -4.30 -7.07
N LEU A 77 3.64 -3.82 -7.62
CA LEU A 77 2.79 -4.63 -8.50
C LEU A 77 3.39 -4.68 -9.91
N LYS A 78 3.73 -5.89 -10.35
CA LYS A 78 4.03 -6.12 -11.77
C LYS A 78 2.71 -6.16 -12.55
N PRO A 79 2.64 -5.54 -13.75
CA PRO A 79 1.48 -5.70 -14.60
C PRO A 79 1.26 -7.19 -14.90
N PRO A 80 0.00 -7.67 -14.89
CA PRO A 80 -0.28 -9.06 -15.17
C PRO A 80 0.20 -9.40 -16.59
N PRO A 81 0.77 -10.59 -16.81
CA PRO A 81 1.14 -11.02 -18.14
C PRO A 81 -0.10 -11.06 -19.03
N GLN A 82 0.06 -10.65 -20.29
CA GLN A 82 -1.04 -10.75 -21.24
C GLN A 82 -1.41 -12.22 -21.42
N PRO A 83 -2.70 -12.58 -21.35
CA PRO A 83 -3.12 -13.94 -21.57
C PRO A 83 -2.74 -14.37 -22.99
N ASN A 84 -1.95 -15.43 -23.12
CA ASN A 84 -1.59 -15.99 -24.41
C ASN A 84 -2.81 -16.72 -24.98
N THR A 85 -3.54 -16.06 -25.88
CA THR A 85 -4.74 -16.64 -26.48
C THR A 85 -4.43 -17.53 -27.67
N SER A 86 -3.27 -17.45 -28.35
CA SER A 86 -2.88 -18.33 -29.47
C SER A 86 -4.03 -18.73 -30.44
N GLY A 87 -5.00 -17.84 -30.66
CA GLY A 87 -6.21 -18.10 -31.47
C GLY A 87 -7.27 -19.03 -30.87
N ARG A 88 -7.14 -19.46 -29.60
CA ARG A 88 -8.10 -20.29 -28.88
C ARG A 88 -9.11 -19.42 -28.11
N PRO A 89 -10.40 -19.80 -28.07
CA PRO A 89 -11.37 -19.11 -27.23
C PRO A 89 -10.98 -19.24 -25.74
N LEU A 90 -11.07 -18.14 -25.01
CA LEU A 90 -10.87 -18.13 -23.56
C LEU A 90 -12.05 -18.82 -22.89
N THR A 91 -11.85 -20.04 -22.39
CA THR A 91 -12.83 -20.73 -21.54
C THR A 91 -12.51 -20.42 -20.09
N ILE A 92 -13.47 -19.82 -19.38
CA ILE A 92 -13.40 -19.62 -17.93
C ILE A 92 -14.04 -20.84 -17.28
N ILE A 93 -13.28 -21.58 -16.48
CA ILE A 93 -13.82 -22.62 -15.60
C ILE A 93 -13.92 -21.99 -14.22
N LEU A 94 -15.13 -21.95 -13.67
CA LEU A 94 -15.45 -21.49 -12.33
C LEU A 94 -15.43 -22.65 -11.35
#